data_AF-A0A957F247-F1
#
_entry.id   AF-A0A957F247-F1
#
_cell.length_a   1.000
_cell.length_b   1.000
_cell.length_c   1.000
_cell.angle_alpha   90.00
_cell.angle_beta   90.00
_cell.angle_gamma   90.00
#
_symmetry.space_group_name_H-M   'P 1'
#
loop_
_entity.id
_entity.type
_entity.pdbx_description
1 polymer ?
#
loop_
_entity_poly.entity_id
_entity_poly.type
_entity_poly.pdbx_seq_one_letter_code
_entity_poly.pdbx_strand_id
1 'polypeptide(L)' 'MTTLSFAVAGLHKPDRIVPAVRQLGSRHVGYGVQPHHYQTVGAALLWTLAQGLGSQFTPEVEAAWTAAYTLLADTMQS' A
#
# COMPACT_ATOMS: atom_id res chain seq x y z
N MET A 1 3.36 7.86 -13.34
CA MET A 1 3.12 7.36 -11.97
C MET A 1 1.64 7.03 -11.81
N THR A 2 1.19 5.80 -12.08
CA THR A 2 -0.25 5.46 -12.07
C THR A 2 -0.66 4.53 -10.91
N THR A 3 0.25 3.67 -10.44
CA THR A 3 -0.06 2.65 -9.42
C THR A 3 -0.33 3.24 -8.03
N LEU A 4 0.53 4.16 -7.56
CA LEU A 4 0.35 4.79 -6.24
C LEU A 4 -0.87 5.72 -6.23
N SER A 5 -1.12 6.46 -7.31
CA SER A 5 -2.32 7.30 -7.44
C SER A 5 -3.61 6.48 -7.46
N PHE A 6 -3.62 5.31 -8.11
CA PHE A 6 -4.77 4.41 -8.10
C PHE A 6 -5.06 3.87 -6.69
N ALA A 7 -4.02 3.46 -5.97
CA ALA A 7 -4.10 3.04 -4.58
C ALA A 7 -4.67 4.15 -3.67
N VAL A 8 -4.13 5.37 -3.77
CA VAL A 8 -4.58 6.53 -2.97
C VAL A 8 -6.00 6.98 -3.34
N ALA A 9 -6.34 7.01 -4.63
CA ALA A 9 -7.70 7.34 -5.09
C ALA A 9 -8.72 6.32 -4.59
N GLY A 10 -8.30 5.06 -4.47
CA GLY A 10 -9.13 3.98 -3.93
C GLY A 10 -9.42 4.07 -2.43
N LEU A 11 -8.59 4.76 -1.63
CA LEU A 11 -8.85 4.93 -0.19
C LEU A 11 -10.15 5.69 0.10
N HIS A 12 -10.59 6.55 -0.81
CA HIS A 12 -11.87 7.26 -0.69
C HIS A 12 -13.08 6.43 -1.15
N LYS A 13 -12.86 5.33 -1.88
CA LYS A 13 -13.89 4.41 -2.39
C LYS A 13 -13.37 2.96 -2.43
N PRO A 14 -13.07 2.37 -1.26
CA PRO A 14 -12.38 1.08 -1.17
C PRO A 14 -13.11 -0.03 -1.94
N ASP A 15 -14.45 -0.07 -1.88
CA ASP A 15 -15.26 -1.07 -2.60
C ASP A 15 -15.04 -1.08 -4.12
N ARG A 16 -14.64 0.05 -4.70
CA ARG A 16 -14.40 0.16 -6.15
C ARG A 16 -13.03 -0.36 -6.57
N ILE A 17 -12.06 -0.40 -5.66
CA ILE A 17 -10.69 -0.83 -5.97
C ILE A 17 -10.39 -2.24 -5.48
N VAL A 18 -11.14 -2.77 -4.51
CA VAL A 18 -10.94 -4.13 -3.96
C VAL A 18 -10.83 -5.21 -5.05
N PRO A 19 -11.70 -5.27 -6.08
CA PRO A 19 -11.56 -6.29 -7.13
C PRO A 19 -10.24 -6.19 -7.91
N ALA A 20 -9.80 -4.97 -8.23
CA ALA A 20 -8.55 -4.72 -8.94
C ALA A 20 -7.33 -5.04 -8.06
N VAL A 21 -7.40 -4.74 -6.76
CA VAL A 21 -6.34 -5.05 -5.79
C VAL A 21 -6.22 -6.56 -5.55
N ARG A 22 -7.33 -7.31 -5.49
CA ARG A 22 -7.29 -8.78 -5.45
C ARG A 22 -6.66 -9.38 -6.70
N GLN A 23 -7.00 -8.87 -7.88
CA GLN A 23 -6.37 -9.30 -9.13
C GLN A 23 -4.87 -8.98 -9.16
N LEU A 24 -4.45 -7.87 -8.55
CA LEU A 24 -3.04 -7.56 -8.34
C LEU A 24 -2.38 -8.58 -7.39
N GLY A 25 -3.03 -8.93 -6.28
CA GLY A 25 -2.59 -9.95 -5.34
C GLY A 25 -2.37 -11.31 -6.01
N SER A 26 -3.32 -11.77 -6.83
CA SER A 26 -3.19 -13.02 -7.59
C SER A 26 -1.94 -13.05 -8.49
N ARG A 27 -1.61 -11.92 -9.14
CA ARG A 27 -0.36 -11.81 -9.92
C ARG A 27 0.88 -11.85 -9.02
N HIS A 28 0.83 -11.22 -7.85
CA HIS A 28 1.95 -11.23 -6.89
C HIS A 28 2.23 -12.65 -6.36
N VAL A 29 1.19 -13.47 -6.15
CA VAL A 29 1.35 -14.90 -5.87
C VAL A 29 2.10 -15.58 -7.02
N GLY A 30 1.73 -15.31 -8.27
CA GLY A 30 2.43 -15.82 -9.45
C GLY A 30 3.89 -15.38 -9.58
N TYR A 31 4.27 -14.25 -8.98
CA TYR A 31 5.65 -13.77 -8.90
C TYR A 31 6.45 -14.38 -7.74
N GLY A 32 5.83 -15.22 -6.90
CA GLY A 32 6.46 -15.81 -5.72
C GLY A 32 6.53 -14.87 -4.51
N VAL A 33 5.66 -13.85 -4.45
CA VAL A 33 5.57 -12.96 -3.28
C VAL A 33 5.01 -13.73 -2.09
N GLN A 34 5.65 -13.57 -0.94
CA GLN A 34 5.28 -14.21 0.33
C GLN A 34 4.76 -13.16 1.33
N PRO A 35 3.99 -13.57 2.35
CA PRO A 35 3.45 -12.66 3.37
C PRO A 35 4.51 -11.75 4.01
N HIS A 36 5.71 -12.27 4.29
CA HIS A 36 6.77 -11.49 4.92
C HIS A 36 7.31 -10.36 4.02
N HIS A 37 7.20 -10.47 2.69
CA HIS A 37 7.61 -9.40 1.77
C HIS A 37 6.75 -8.14 1.93
N TYR A 38 5.46 -8.29 2.31
CA TYR A 38 4.59 -7.13 2.54
C TYR A 38 5.06 -6.31 3.74
N GLN A 39 5.60 -6.92 4.79
CA GLN A 39 6.17 -6.18 5.92
C GLN A 39 7.41 -5.39 5.50
N THR A 40 8.31 -6.02 4.73
CA THR A 40 9.52 -5.36 4.21
C THR A 40 9.19 -4.18 3.31
N VAL A 41 8.23 -4.35 2.39
CA VAL A 41 7.80 -3.27 1.49
C VAL A 41 7.12 -2.13 2.25
N GLY A 42 6.29 -2.44 3.26
CA GLY A 42 5.64 -1.43 4.08
C GLY A 42 6.65 -0.55 4.82
N ALA A 43 7.65 -1.16 5.44
CA ALA A 43 8.73 -0.45 6.12
C ALA A 43 9.54 0.43 5.14
N ALA A 44 9.90 -0.11 3.98
CA ALA A 44 10.65 0.63 2.95
C ALA A 44 9.86 1.81 2.37
N LEU A 45 8.54 1.64 2.17
CA LEU A 45 7.63 2.69 1.71
C LEU A 45 7.56 3.84 2.72
N LEU A 46 7.26 3.53 3.98
CA LEU A 46 7.15 4.55 5.03
C LEU A 46 8.48 5.28 5.24
N TRP A 47 9.60 4.54 5.24
CA TRP A 47 10.93 5.15 5.32
C TRP A 47 11.18 6.11 4.15
N THR A 48 10.84 5.70 2.92
CA THR A 48 11.01 6.54 1.72
C THR A 48 10.14 7.79 1.79
N LEU A 49 8.90 7.67 2.25
CA LEU A 49 7.99 8.81 2.45
C LEU A 49 8.54 9.77 3.50
N ALA A 50 9.09 9.26 4.60
CA ALA A 50 9.74 10.08 5.62
C ALA A 50 10.94 10.87 5.04
N GLN A 51 11.77 10.22 4.22
CA GLN A 51 12.90 10.90 3.56
C GLN A 51 12.43 11.96 2.54
N GLY A 52 11.38 11.67 1.78
CA GLY A 52 10.90 12.55 0.71
C GLY A 52 10.08 13.75 1.20
N LEU A 53 9.29 13.57 2.26
CA LEU A 53 8.41 14.61 2.81
C LEU A 53 9.07 15.42 3.92
N GLY A 54 10.11 14.89 4.58
CA GLY A 54 10.83 15.57 5.65
C GLY A 54 9.88 16.04 6.74
N SER A 55 9.85 17.35 7.03
CA SER A 55 8.98 17.94 8.04
C SER A 55 7.47 17.80 7.75
N GLN A 56 7.09 17.49 6.51
CA GLN A 56 5.69 17.24 6.14
C GLN A 56 5.26 15.80 6.43
N PHE A 57 6.18 14.90 6.80
CA PHE A 57 5.84 13.56 7.29
C PHE A 57 5.43 13.64 8.76
N THR A 58 4.28 14.26 9.01
CA THR A 58 3.73 14.39 10.37
C THR A 58 3.23 13.03 10.87
N PRO A 59 3.03 12.85 12.19
CA PRO A 59 2.48 11.61 12.74
C PRO A 59 1.13 11.21 12.11
N GLU A 60 0.29 12.19 11.77
CA GLU A 60 -0.99 11.95 11.09
C GLU A 60 -0.78 11.43 9.66
N VAL A 61 0.21 11.96 8.95
CA VAL A 61 0.56 11.51 7.59
C VAL A 61 1.14 10.09 7.63
N GLU A 62 2.03 9.79 8.57
CA GLU A 62 2.56 8.44 8.78
C GLU A 62 1.45 7.43 9.08
N ALA A 63 0.54 7.77 10.01
CA ALA A 63 -0.58 6.92 10.36
C ALA A 63 -1.51 6.67 9.17
N ALA A 64 -1.80 7.71 8.37
CA ALA A 64 -2.64 7.58 7.17
C ALA A 64 -2.00 6.67 6.11
N TRP A 65 -0.70 6.82 5.84
CA TRP A 65 0.01 5.95 4.90
C TRP A 65 0.15 4.52 5.40
N THR A 66 0.36 4.33 6.71
CA THR A 66 0.40 3.01 7.34
C THR A 66 -0.94 2.30 7.16
N ALA A 67 -2.05 2.95 7.50
CA ALA A 67 -3.39 2.38 7.35
C ALA A 67 -3.72 2.05 5.88
N ALA A 68 -3.37 2.96 4.97
CA ALA A 68 -3.56 2.77 3.53
C ALA A 68 -2.80 1.55 3.00
N TYR A 69 -1.52 1.41 3.39
CA TYR A 69 -0.70 0.29 2.97
C TYR A 69 -1.23 -1.04 3.54
N THR A 70 -1.57 -1.07 4.84
CA THR A 70 -2.12 -2.27 5.48
C THR A 70 -3.38 -2.74 4.79
N LEU A 71 -4.33 -1.84 4.50
CA LEU A 71 -5.56 -2.20 3.77
C LEU A 71 -5.25 -2.85 2.41
N LEU A 72 -4.30 -2.31 1.67
CA LEU A 72 -3.90 -2.87 0.36
C LEU A 72 -3.22 -4.22 0.50
N ALA A 73 -2.28 -4.34 1.43
CA ALA A 73 -1.56 -5.58 1.70
C ALA A 73 -2.51 -6.69 2.13
N ASP A 74 -3.46 -6.41 3.02
CA ASP A 74 -4.47 -7.38 3.47
C ASP A 74 -5.39 -7.79 2.32
N THR A 75 -5.82 -6.83 1.49
CA THR A 75 -6.66 -7.12 0.33
C THR A 75 -5.93 -7.95 -0.73
N MET A 76 -4.61 -7.79 -0.88
CA MET A 76 -3.79 -8.59 -1.80
C MET A 76 -3.50 -10.00 -1.27
N GLN A 77 -3.54 -10.19 0.05
CA GLN A 77 -3.33 -11.47 0.73
C GLN A 77 -4.63 -12.26 0.95
N SER A 78 -5.78 -11.68 0.61
CA SER A 78 -7.12 -12.29 0.66
C SER A 78 -7.44 -13.10 -0.59
#